data_AF-A1KWT5-F1
#
_entry.id   AF-A1KWT5-F1
#
_cell.length_a   1.000
_cell.length_b   1.000
_cell.length_c   1.000
_cell.angle_alpha   90.00
_cell.angle_beta   90.00
_cell.angle_gamma   90.00
#
_symmetry.space_group_name_H-M   'P 1'
#
loop_
_entity.id
_entity.type
_entity.pdbx_description
1 polymer ?
#
loop_
_entity_poly.entity_id
_entity_poly.type
_entity_poly.pdbx_seq_one_letter_code
_entity_poly.pdbx_strand_id
1 'polypeptide(L)'
;MQTKFAGLSNQFTKELSNSYSFKDWRDFNKESQKNFAIIPSAILSYLSEFDNKALSLYLYYCLHARNDTGESWHSTNKCANELGVTVRSINNWNNVLERMGLIFRESNNHSSLSTFLLPISNYISVFQNTKLDEYLKKYSEDILQSKFEGSLKAVINVFQYRKNYETKEFTEPYNVWLLIFERKYNTDSKKFVVNKYVVLENTEIEGQLNVSSEEIENDLYRNKDDGFKVLDYVRKNNITLDSNIITGEVIINSKYDLKLSAKDSDKRARAYELLLTLFDDLNEFRDRMGEIDYAE
;
A
#
# COMPACT_ATOMS: atom_id res chain seq x y z
N MET A 1 -37.38 1.81 6.00
CA MET A 1 -38.20 0.58 5.92
C MET A 1 -37.24 -0.57 5.65
N GLN A 2 -36.88 -1.34 6.68
CA GLN A 2 -36.01 -2.52 6.55
C GLN A 2 -36.89 -3.71 6.15
N THR A 3 -36.69 -4.23 4.94
CA THR A 3 -37.28 -5.51 4.52
C THR A 3 -36.52 -6.63 5.26
N LYS A 4 -37.06 -7.07 6.40
CA LYS A 4 -36.69 -8.35 7.00
C LYS A 4 -37.25 -9.46 6.12
N PHE A 5 -36.39 -10.23 5.46
CA PHE A 5 -36.80 -11.50 4.87
C PHE A 5 -37.21 -12.45 6.01
N ALA A 6 -38.51 -12.51 6.29
CA ALA A 6 -39.07 -13.48 7.22
C ALA A 6 -39.06 -14.86 6.56
N GLY A 7 -38.38 -15.84 7.17
CA GLY A 7 -38.68 -17.25 6.91
C GLY A 7 -37.54 -18.19 6.46
N LEU A 8 -36.27 -17.79 6.45
CA LEU A 8 -35.19 -18.79 6.31
C LEU A 8 -34.80 -19.30 7.69
N SER A 9 -35.04 -20.59 7.97
CA SER A 9 -34.58 -21.20 9.22
C SER A 9 -33.06 -21.10 9.31
N ASN A 10 -32.52 -20.95 10.52
CA ASN A 10 -31.07 -20.87 10.75
C ASN A 10 -30.29 -22.05 10.11
N GLN A 11 -30.94 -23.19 9.87
CA GLN A 11 -30.38 -24.33 9.18
C GLN A 11 -30.19 -24.09 7.68
N PHE A 12 -31.18 -23.52 6.98
CA PHE A 12 -31.05 -23.17 5.57
C PHE A 12 -29.96 -22.12 5.34
N THR A 13 -29.86 -21.12 6.23
CA THR A 13 -28.78 -20.13 6.18
C THR A 13 -27.41 -20.79 6.37
N LYS A 14 -27.31 -21.78 7.29
CA LYS A 14 -26.08 -22.53 7.54
C LYS A 14 -25.68 -23.44 6.38
N GLU A 15 -26.65 -24.09 5.74
CA GLU A 15 -26.43 -24.91 4.54
C GLU A 15 -25.97 -24.06 3.35
N LEU A 16 -26.57 -22.87 3.14
CA LEU A 16 -26.12 -21.90 2.12
C LEU A 16 -24.71 -21.37 2.41
N SER A 17 -24.36 -21.08 3.67
CA SER A 17 -22.99 -20.67 4.01
C SER A 17 -21.96 -21.80 3.82
N ASN A 18 -22.39 -23.06 3.97
CA ASN A 18 -21.54 -24.23 3.81
C ASN A 18 -21.47 -24.75 2.37
N SER A 19 -22.31 -24.27 1.46
CA SER A 19 -22.28 -24.69 0.05
C SER A 19 -21.11 -24.08 -0.71
N TYR A 20 -20.45 -23.06 -0.15
CA TYR A 20 -19.30 -22.35 -0.73
C TYR A 20 -19.46 -21.92 -2.19
N SER A 21 -20.69 -21.84 -2.71
CA SER A 21 -20.94 -21.72 -4.16
C SER A 21 -20.35 -20.44 -4.76
N PHE A 22 -20.30 -19.35 -3.98
CA PHE A 22 -19.62 -18.12 -4.38
C PHE A 22 -18.09 -18.27 -4.44
N LYS A 23 -17.50 -18.99 -3.46
CA LYS A 23 -16.07 -19.30 -3.45
C LYS A 23 -15.73 -20.16 -4.68
N ASP A 24 -16.52 -21.18 -4.97
CA ASP A 24 -16.31 -22.06 -6.12
C ASP A 24 -16.42 -21.29 -7.45
N TRP A 25 -17.43 -20.42 -7.59
CA TRP A 25 -17.55 -19.54 -8.75
C TRP A 25 -16.34 -18.59 -8.90
N ARG A 26 -15.85 -18.01 -7.79
CA ARG A 26 -14.67 -17.12 -7.80
C ARG A 26 -13.41 -17.88 -8.19
N ASP A 27 -13.20 -19.05 -7.60
CA ASP A 27 -12.03 -19.89 -7.87
C ASP A 27 -12.06 -20.38 -9.33
N PHE A 28 -13.22 -20.77 -9.86
CA PHE A 28 -13.41 -21.10 -11.29
C PHE A 28 -13.07 -19.94 -12.23
N ASN A 29 -13.51 -18.70 -11.94
CA ASN A 29 -13.16 -17.55 -12.78
C ASN A 29 -11.66 -17.24 -12.74
N LYS A 30 -11.03 -17.39 -11.57
CA LYS A 30 -9.58 -17.24 -11.40
C LYS A 30 -8.80 -18.27 -12.19
N GLU A 31 -9.21 -19.54 -12.15
CA GLU A 31 -8.57 -20.64 -12.87
C GLU A 31 -8.79 -20.55 -14.38
N SER A 32 -10.00 -20.16 -14.81
CA SER A 32 -10.35 -20.03 -16.23
C SER A 32 -9.80 -18.77 -16.91
N GLN A 33 -9.02 -17.95 -16.19
CA GLN A 33 -8.46 -16.68 -16.68
C GLN A 33 -9.53 -15.75 -17.27
N LYS A 34 -10.80 -15.92 -16.85
CA LYS A 34 -11.86 -14.98 -17.20
C LYS A 34 -11.61 -13.68 -16.45
N ASN A 35 -11.91 -12.56 -17.08
CA ASN A 35 -11.79 -11.28 -16.39
C ASN A 35 -12.82 -11.21 -15.25
N PHE A 36 -12.34 -11.09 -14.02
CA PHE A 36 -13.15 -10.78 -12.86
C PHE A 36 -12.41 -9.71 -12.06
N ALA A 37 -13.16 -8.79 -11.48
CA ALA A 37 -12.60 -7.72 -10.66
C ALA A 37 -12.82 -8.04 -9.18
N ILE A 38 -11.74 -7.96 -8.39
CA ILE A 38 -11.87 -7.81 -6.94
C ILE A 38 -11.98 -6.32 -6.66
N ILE A 39 -13.14 -5.89 -6.17
CA ILE A 39 -13.37 -4.49 -5.80
C ILE A 39 -13.07 -4.33 -4.31
N PRO A 40 -12.05 -3.54 -3.92
CA PRO A 40 -11.76 -3.30 -2.52
C PRO A 40 -12.92 -2.60 -1.81
N SER A 41 -13.22 -2.98 -0.57
CA SER A 41 -14.27 -2.35 0.24
C SER A 41 -14.05 -0.85 0.47
N ALA A 42 -12.80 -0.40 0.38
CA ALA A 42 -12.43 1.02 0.42
C ALA A 42 -13.19 1.89 -0.60
N ILE A 43 -13.69 1.30 -1.71
CA ILE A 43 -14.53 1.99 -2.69
C ILE A 43 -15.78 2.62 -2.06
N LEU A 44 -16.29 2.06 -0.94
CA LEU A 44 -17.44 2.61 -0.21
C LEU A 44 -17.23 4.06 0.19
N SER A 45 -15.98 4.45 0.51
CA SER A 45 -15.63 5.81 0.89
C SER A 45 -15.67 6.79 -0.29
N TYR A 46 -15.67 6.28 -1.53
CA TYR A 46 -15.76 7.05 -2.77
C TYR A 46 -17.18 7.12 -3.32
N LEU A 47 -18.09 6.20 -2.91
CA LEU A 47 -19.44 6.10 -3.47
C LEU A 47 -20.26 7.39 -3.37
N SER A 48 -20.08 8.16 -2.29
CA SER A 48 -20.75 9.46 -2.11
C SER A 48 -20.31 10.54 -3.10
N GLU A 49 -19.13 10.38 -3.70
CA GLU A 49 -18.50 11.40 -4.56
C GLU A 49 -18.76 11.16 -6.05
N PHE A 50 -19.30 10.00 -6.43
CA PHE A 50 -19.58 9.74 -7.83
C PHE A 50 -20.85 10.45 -8.28
N ASP A 51 -20.77 11.20 -9.38
CA ASP A 51 -21.89 11.25 -10.31
C ASP A 51 -22.09 9.81 -10.81
N ASN A 52 -23.26 9.20 -10.53
CA ASN A 52 -23.58 7.77 -10.67
C ASN A 52 -22.98 7.05 -11.91
N LYS A 53 -22.76 7.77 -13.01
CA LYS A 53 -22.27 7.20 -14.27
C LYS A 53 -20.74 7.11 -14.39
N ALA A 54 -19.96 7.88 -13.63
CA ALA A 54 -18.50 7.73 -13.60
C ALA A 54 -18.09 6.41 -12.92
N LEU A 55 -18.88 5.93 -11.96
CA LEU A 55 -18.72 4.61 -11.36
C LEU A 55 -18.86 3.49 -12.41
N SER A 56 -19.81 3.62 -13.35
CA SER A 56 -19.95 2.65 -14.45
C SER A 56 -18.67 2.52 -15.27
N LEU A 57 -17.99 3.63 -15.54
CA LEU A 57 -16.71 3.62 -16.26
C LEU A 57 -15.57 3.04 -15.40
N TYR A 58 -15.54 3.32 -14.11
CA TYR A 58 -14.56 2.69 -13.21
C TYR A 58 -14.71 1.18 -13.18
N LEU A 59 -15.94 0.67 -13.00
CA LEU A 59 -16.24 -0.76 -13.02
C LEU A 59 -15.89 -1.39 -14.37
N TYR A 60 -16.14 -0.69 -15.48
CA TYR A 60 -15.68 -1.10 -16.80
C TYR A 60 -14.17 -1.29 -16.84
N TYR A 61 -13.39 -0.33 -16.33
CA TYR A 61 -11.93 -0.49 -16.26
C TYR A 61 -11.52 -1.66 -15.35
N CYS A 62 -12.16 -1.85 -14.20
CA CYS A 62 -11.90 -3.01 -13.33
C CYS A 62 -12.08 -4.36 -14.05
N LEU A 63 -13.05 -4.46 -14.97
CA LEU A 63 -13.33 -5.69 -15.71
C LEU A 63 -12.47 -5.88 -16.96
N HIS A 64 -11.80 -4.83 -17.45
CA HIS A 64 -11.01 -4.85 -18.68
C HIS A 64 -9.52 -4.59 -18.47
N ALA A 65 -9.12 -4.19 -17.26
CA ALA A 65 -7.72 -4.05 -16.90
C ALA A 65 -7.05 -5.41 -16.73
N ARG A 66 -5.74 -5.46 -16.99
CA ARG A 66 -4.93 -6.62 -16.66
C ARG A 66 -4.80 -6.77 -15.14
N ASN A 67 -4.87 -8.01 -14.66
CA ASN A 67 -4.84 -8.31 -13.23
C ASN A 67 -3.49 -7.99 -12.56
N ASP A 68 -2.40 -8.01 -13.32
CA ASP A 68 -1.03 -7.80 -12.84
C ASP A 68 -0.63 -6.32 -12.83
N THR A 69 -0.97 -5.57 -13.89
CA THR A 69 -0.56 -4.16 -14.05
C THR A 69 -1.66 -3.16 -13.76
N GLY A 70 -2.93 -3.58 -13.73
CA GLY A 70 -4.08 -2.67 -13.65
C GLY A 70 -4.30 -1.86 -14.95
N GLU A 71 -3.61 -2.18 -16.04
CA GLU A 71 -3.65 -1.44 -17.30
C GLU A 71 -4.82 -1.85 -18.20
N SER A 72 -5.52 -0.87 -18.76
CA SER A 72 -6.52 -1.00 -19.80
C SER A 72 -6.15 -0.15 -21.03
N TRP A 73 -6.17 -0.79 -22.20
CA TRP A 73 -5.89 -0.15 -23.50
C TRP A 73 -7.15 0.28 -24.26
N HIS A 74 -8.31 0.25 -23.61
CA HIS A 74 -9.56 0.60 -24.27
C HIS A 74 -9.62 2.12 -24.50
N SER A 75 -9.71 2.50 -25.78
CA SER A 75 -9.86 3.89 -26.18
C SER A 75 -11.17 4.48 -25.68
N THR A 76 -11.24 5.81 -25.57
CA THR A 76 -12.45 6.53 -25.15
C THR A 76 -13.63 6.24 -26.08
N ASN A 77 -13.38 6.06 -27.38
CA ASN A 77 -14.40 5.64 -28.36
C ASN A 77 -14.94 4.24 -28.07
N LYS A 78 -14.06 3.30 -27.71
CA LYS A 78 -14.48 1.94 -27.34
C LYS A 78 -15.32 1.97 -26.07
N CYS A 79 -14.87 2.66 -25.03
CA CYS A 79 -15.65 2.81 -23.80
C CYS A 79 -17.01 3.46 -24.06
N ALA A 80 -17.06 4.48 -24.92
CA ALA A 80 -18.29 5.19 -25.27
C ALA A 80 -19.30 4.26 -25.96
N ASN A 81 -18.83 3.44 -26.90
CA ASN A 81 -19.66 2.46 -27.60
C ASN A 81 -20.22 1.40 -26.65
N GLU A 82 -19.35 0.78 -25.84
CA GLU A 82 -19.73 -0.30 -24.90
C GLU A 82 -20.69 0.18 -23.81
N LEU A 83 -20.55 1.43 -23.35
CA LEU A 83 -21.41 2.03 -22.32
C LEU A 83 -22.61 2.79 -22.90
N GLY A 84 -22.77 2.84 -24.23
CA GLY A 84 -23.90 3.49 -24.91
C GLY A 84 -23.97 5.01 -24.67
N VAL A 85 -22.83 5.69 -24.60
CA VAL A 85 -22.72 7.11 -24.25
C VAL A 85 -21.82 7.87 -25.23
N THR A 86 -21.75 9.19 -25.10
CA THR A 86 -20.86 10.01 -25.95
C THR A 86 -19.42 9.97 -25.46
N VAL A 87 -18.47 10.14 -26.38
CA VAL A 87 -17.03 10.28 -26.07
C VAL A 87 -16.79 11.43 -25.08
N ARG A 88 -17.55 12.53 -25.21
CA ARG A 88 -17.52 13.66 -24.26
C ARG A 88 -17.86 13.21 -22.83
N SER A 89 -18.84 12.32 -22.67
CA SER A 89 -19.20 11.77 -21.35
C SER A 89 -18.07 10.93 -20.78
N ILE A 90 -17.45 10.08 -21.59
CA ILE A 90 -16.28 9.28 -21.18
C ILE A 90 -15.11 10.17 -20.76
N ASN A 91 -14.79 11.22 -21.52
CA ASN A 91 -13.73 12.16 -21.15
C ASN A 91 -14.04 12.87 -19.83
N ASN A 92 -15.27 13.33 -19.63
CA ASN A 92 -15.69 13.94 -18.37
C ASN A 92 -15.55 12.96 -17.20
N TRP A 93 -15.99 11.70 -17.38
CA TRP A 93 -15.89 10.69 -16.34
C TRP A 93 -14.44 10.31 -16.04
N ASN A 94 -13.58 10.21 -17.05
CA ASN A 94 -12.14 10.00 -16.83
C ASN A 94 -11.53 11.12 -15.97
N ASN A 95 -11.85 12.39 -16.26
CA ASN A 95 -11.38 13.50 -15.44
C ASN A 95 -11.88 13.40 -13.99
N VAL A 96 -13.12 12.95 -13.78
CA VAL A 96 -13.65 12.69 -12.43
C VAL A 96 -12.86 11.59 -11.74
N LEU A 97 -12.63 10.45 -12.42
CA LEU A 97 -11.90 9.31 -11.87
C LEU A 97 -10.42 9.63 -11.56
N GLU A 98 -9.74 10.40 -12.42
CA GLU A 98 -8.37 10.86 -12.19
C GLU A 98 -8.30 11.82 -11.00
N ARG A 99 -9.24 12.78 -10.90
CA ARG A 99 -9.32 13.70 -9.77
C ARG A 99 -9.60 12.99 -8.43
N MET A 100 -10.37 11.90 -8.48
CA MET A 100 -10.63 11.05 -7.31
C MET A 100 -9.46 10.11 -6.98
N GLY A 101 -8.44 10.01 -7.83
CA GLY A 101 -7.31 9.10 -7.62
C GLY A 101 -7.65 7.63 -7.82
N LEU A 102 -8.66 7.34 -8.63
CA LEU A 102 -9.08 5.98 -8.95
C LEU A 102 -8.33 5.41 -10.18
N ILE A 103 -7.94 6.29 -11.09
CA ILE A 103 -7.20 5.94 -12.30
C ILE A 103 -6.07 6.94 -12.57
N PHE A 104 -5.11 6.52 -13.37
CA PHE A 104 -4.08 7.37 -13.98
C PHE A 104 -4.05 7.11 -15.49
N ARG A 105 -3.98 8.16 -16.31
CA ARG A 105 -3.96 8.03 -17.77
C ARG A 105 -2.70 8.64 -18.36
N GLU A 106 -2.05 7.88 -19.23
CA GLU A 106 -0.78 8.30 -19.84
C GLU A 106 -0.73 7.95 -21.33
N SER A 107 -0.04 8.79 -22.10
CA SER A 107 0.20 8.59 -23.52
C SER A 107 1.39 7.67 -23.74
N ASN A 108 1.15 6.37 -23.74
CA ASN A 108 2.20 5.38 -23.97
C ASN A 108 2.43 5.13 -25.46
N ASN A 109 3.12 6.00 -26.21
CA ASN A 109 3.55 5.81 -27.63
C ASN A 109 2.53 5.19 -28.63
N HIS A 110 1.26 5.09 -28.24
CA HIS A 110 0.16 4.45 -28.94
C HIS A 110 -0.86 5.54 -29.27
N SER A 111 -1.73 5.27 -30.24
CA SER A 111 -2.75 6.22 -30.70
C SER A 111 -3.82 6.55 -29.65
N SER A 112 -3.90 5.77 -28.57
CA SER A 112 -4.81 6.00 -27.44
C SER A 112 -4.08 6.00 -26.11
N LEU A 113 -4.53 6.86 -25.18
CA LEU A 113 -4.08 6.87 -23.79
C LEU A 113 -4.31 5.51 -23.13
N SER A 114 -3.30 5.01 -22.42
CA SER A 114 -3.44 3.86 -21.53
C SER A 114 -4.03 4.32 -20.21
N THR A 115 -4.91 3.51 -19.63
CA THR A 115 -5.57 3.82 -18.35
C THR A 115 -5.15 2.78 -17.32
N PHE A 116 -4.57 3.21 -16.21
CA PHE A 116 -4.13 2.36 -15.12
C PHE A 116 -5.05 2.54 -13.92
N LEU A 117 -5.50 1.44 -13.34
CA LEU A 117 -6.18 1.44 -12.04
C LEU A 117 -5.18 1.77 -10.95
N LEU A 118 -5.56 2.68 -10.05
CA LEU A 118 -4.76 3.03 -8.89
C LEU A 118 -5.23 2.27 -7.65
N PRO A 119 -4.33 1.87 -6.74
CA PRO A 119 -4.72 1.42 -5.41
C PRO A 119 -5.54 2.49 -4.69
N ILE A 120 -6.67 2.13 -4.09
CA ILE A 120 -7.61 3.08 -3.47
C ILE A 120 -7.61 3.02 -1.93
N SER A 121 -6.67 2.27 -1.38
CA SER A 121 -6.44 2.10 0.05
C SER A 121 -4.97 1.85 0.31
N ASN A 122 -4.56 2.03 1.56
CA ASN A 122 -3.18 1.82 1.97
C ASN A 122 -2.73 0.38 1.70
N TYR A 123 -1.47 0.21 1.31
CA TYR A 123 -0.93 -1.10 0.94
C TYR A 123 0.58 -1.18 1.14
N ILE A 124 1.08 -2.40 1.27
CA ILE A 124 2.51 -2.69 1.47
C ILE A 124 3.07 -3.39 0.24
N SER A 125 4.27 -2.98 -0.20
CA SER A 125 5.10 -3.67 -1.18
C SER A 125 6.41 -4.09 -0.52
N VAL A 126 6.82 -5.35 -0.71
CA VAL A 126 8.05 -5.89 -0.11
C VAL A 126 9.04 -6.24 -1.20
N PHE A 127 10.27 -5.77 -1.06
CA PHE A 127 11.36 -6.05 -1.97
C PHE A 127 12.49 -6.75 -1.22
N GLN A 128 13.02 -7.82 -1.79
CA GLN A 128 14.16 -8.55 -1.27
C GLN A 128 15.41 -8.16 -2.05
N ASN A 129 16.53 -7.98 -1.37
CA ASN A 129 17.84 -7.72 -2.01
C ASN A 129 17.85 -6.42 -2.83
N THR A 130 17.09 -5.41 -2.41
CA THR A 130 17.10 -4.08 -3.03
C THR A 130 17.66 -3.08 -2.03
N LYS A 131 18.70 -2.35 -2.43
CA LYS A 131 19.31 -1.34 -1.57
C LYS A 131 18.48 -0.06 -1.55
N LEU A 132 18.62 0.72 -0.48
CA LEU A 132 17.86 1.97 -0.30
C LEU A 132 18.18 2.98 -1.40
N ASP A 133 19.46 3.20 -1.69
CA ASP A 133 19.95 4.12 -2.71
C ASP A 133 19.49 3.69 -4.11
N GLU A 134 19.56 2.40 -4.42
CA GLU A 134 19.08 1.85 -5.70
C GLU A 134 17.57 2.11 -5.89
N TYR A 135 16.76 1.82 -4.85
CA TYR A 135 15.32 2.05 -4.91
C TYR A 135 14.99 3.52 -5.09
N LEU A 136 15.58 4.39 -4.27
CA LEU A 136 15.32 5.83 -4.30
C LEU A 136 15.78 6.47 -5.61
N LYS A 137 16.93 6.05 -6.14
CA LYS A 137 17.42 6.49 -7.45
C LYS A 137 16.42 6.15 -8.55
N LYS A 138 16.00 4.88 -8.62
CA LYS A 138 14.99 4.44 -9.61
C LYS A 138 13.70 5.24 -9.50
N TYR A 139 13.20 5.42 -8.28
CA TYR A 139 11.99 6.21 -8.03
C TYR A 139 12.15 7.68 -8.48
N SER A 140 13.32 8.29 -8.25
CA SER A 140 13.59 9.69 -8.63
C SER A 140 13.78 9.90 -10.13
N GLU A 141 14.31 8.90 -10.84
CA GLU A 141 14.57 8.96 -12.27
C GLU A 141 13.31 8.65 -13.10
N ASP A 142 12.36 7.89 -12.55
CA ASP A 142 11.11 7.52 -13.20
C ASP A 142 9.94 8.44 -12.79
N ILE A 143 9.69 9.46 -13.63
CA ILE A 143 8.59 10.42 -13.46
C ILE A 143 7.22 9.71 -13.43
N LEU A 144 7.04 8.61 -14.15
CA LEU A 144 5.77 7.88 -14.14
C LEU A 144 5.61 7.13 -12.81
N GLN A 145 6.69 6.52 -12.33
CA GLN A 145 6.68 5.85 -11.04
C GLN A 145 6.39 6.83 -9.89
N SER A 146 6.99 8.01 -9.89
CA SER A 146 6.70 9.03 -8.86
C SER A 146 5.25 9.55 -8.91
N LYS A 147 4.66 9.73 -10.09
CA LYS A 147 3.23 10.07 -10.22
C LYS A 147 2.32 8.93 -9.75
N PHE A 148 2.68 7.69 -10.06
CA PHE A 148 1.87 6.52 -9.74
C PHE A 148 1.95 6.14 -8.26
N GLU A 149 3.13 6.22 -7.64
CA GLU A 149 3.39 5.84 -6.25
C GLU A 149 3.11 6.97 -5.25
N GLY A 150 3.14 8.22 -5.69
CA GLY A 150 2.99 9.40 -4.84
C GLY A 150 4.32 9.92 -4.35
N SER A 151 4.27 11.00 -3.57
CA SER A 151 5.48 11.63 -3.03
C SER A 151 6.01 10.87 -1.82
N LEU A 152 7.32 10.64 -1.78
CA LEU A 152 8.00 10.15 -0.58
C LEU A 152 7.73 11.11 0.59
N LYS A 153 7.45 10.55 1.77
CA LYS A 153 7.19 11.28 3.03
C LYS A 153 8.10 10.85 4.16
N ALA A 154 8.52 9.59 4.18
CA ALA A 154 9.37 9.08 5.24
C ALA A 154 10.33 8.01 4.74
N VAL A 155 11.51 7.98 5.36
CA VAL A 155 12.51 6.92 5.26
C VAL A 155 12.89 6.51 6.68
N ILE A 156 12.43 5.34 7.09
CA ILE A 156 12.53 4.87 8.46
C ILE A 156 13.33 3.57 8.47
N ASN A 157 14.28 3.44 9.40
CA ASN A 157 14.88 2.16 9.69
C ASN A 157 14.10 1.45 10.79
N VAL A 158 13.74 0.20 10.53
CA VAL A 158 12.97 -0.61 11.47
C VAL A 158 13.83 -1.80 11.90
N PHE A 159 14.17 -1.85 13.17
CA PHE A 159 14.94 -2.89 13.81
C PHE A 159 14.05 -3.89 14.53
N GLN A 160 14.49 -5.14 14.59
CA GLN A 160 13.88 -6.19 15.37
C GLN A 160 14.96 -7.12 15.93
N TYR A 161 14.93 -7.37 17.23
CA TYR A 161 15.71 -8.44 17.83
C TYR A 161 15.04 -9.79 17.58
N ARG A 162 15.81 -10.73 17.06
CA ARG A 162 15.39 -12.08 16.75
C ARG A 162 16.06 -13.07 17.67
N LYS A 163 15.37 -14.19 17.86
CA LYS A 163 15.81 -15.27 18.71
C LYS A 163 17.05 -15.93 18.10
N ASN A 164 18.16 -15.86 18.82
CA ASN A 164 19.36 -16.62 18.54
C ASN A 164 19.05 -18.12 18.69
N TYR A 165 19.43 -18.91 17.70
CA TYR A 165 19.11 -20.33 17.68
C TYR A 165 19.85 -21.14 18.76
N GLU A 166 21.05 -20.70 19.14
CA GLU A 166 21.90 -21.36 20.13
C GLU A 166 21.51 -20.96 21.55
N THR A 167 21.48 -19.65 21.85
CA THR A 167 21.24 -19.16 23.22
C THR A 167 19.75 -19.11 23.59
N LYS A 168 18.86 -19.13 22.59
CA LYS A 168 17.40 -18.89 22.73
C LYS A 168 17.03 -17.49 23.23
N GLU A 169 17.99 -16.58 23.31
CA GLU A 169 17.78 -15.18 23.67
C GLU A 169 17.52 -14.34 22.42
N PHE A 170 16.83 -13.21 22.55
CA PHE A 170 16.56 -12.32 21.41
C PHE A 170 17.72 -11.32 21.22
N THR A 171 18.80 -11.80 20.63
CA THR A 171 20.05 -11.04 20.45
C THR A 171 20.46 -10.87 19.00
N GLU A 172 19.82 -11.54 18.04
CA GLU A 172 20.15 -11.42 16.62
C GLU A 172 19.45 -10.19 16.01
N PRO A 173 20.18 -9.14 15.59
CA PRO A 173 19.55 -7.98 14.98
C PRO A 173 19.03 -8.31 13.57
N TYR A 174 17.87 -7.76 13.24
CA TYR A 174 17.29 -7.79 11.91
C TYR A 174 16.71 -6.42 11.59
N ASN A 175 17.03 -5.89 10.40
CA ASN A 175 16.68 -4.53 10.05
C ASN A 175 16.14 -4.45 8.62
N VAL A 176 15.10 -3.65 8.44
CA VAL A 176 14.49 -3.35 7.14
C VAL A 176 14.39 -1.84 6.96
N TRP A 177 14.41 -1.39 5.71
CA TRP A 177 14.00 -0.03 5.38
C TRP A 177 12.50 0.02 5.17
N LEU A 178 11.85 1.01 5.75
CA LEU A 178 10.47 1.37 5.47
C LEU A 178 10.43 2.75 4.81
N LEU A 179 9.91 2.80 3.59
CA LEU A 179 9.65 4.04 2.89
C LEU A 179 8.14 4.24 2.80
N ILE A 180 7.68 5.47 3.01
CA ILE A 180 6.26 5.81 2.95
C ILE A 180 6.05 6.81 1.82
N PHE A 181 5.25 6.42 0.84
CA PHE A 181 4.82 7.28 -0.26
C PHE A 181 3.36 7.64 -0.06
N GLU A 182 3.03 8.91 -0.26
CA GLU A 182 1.69 9.44 -0.02
C GLU A 182 1.13 10.04 -1.30
N ARG A 183 -0.10 9.64 -1.62
CA ARG A 183 -0.92 10.28 -2.66
C ARG A 183 -2.10 10.97 -2.03
N LYS A 184 -2.32 12.22 -2.42
CA LYS A 184 -3.47 13.02 -2.02
C LYS A 184 -4.32 13.33 -3.23
N TYR A 185 -5.60 13.02 -3.11
CA TYR A 185 -6.61 13.35 -4.10
C TYR A 185 -7.73 14.12 -3.43
N ASN A 186 -8.25 15.12 -4.12
CA ASN A 186 -9.29 15.98 -3.58
C ASN A 186 -10.47 15.99 -4.54
N THR A 187 -11.64 15.70 -4.02
CA THR A 187 -12.91 16.10 -4.64
C THR A 187 -13.35 17.44 -4.06
N ASP A 188 -14.44 17.97 -4.58
CA ASP A 188 -15.01 19.22 -4.08
C ASP A 188 -15.47 19.10 -2.61
N SER A 189 -15.74 17.88 -2.13
CA SER A 189 -16.31 17.64 -0.79
C SER A 189 -15.41 16.81 0.14
N LYS A 190 -14.44 16.06 -0.40
CA LYS A 190 -13.67 15.08 0.36
C LYS A 190 -12.20 15.03 -0.06
N LYS A 191 -11.34 14.73 0.91
CA LYS A 191 -9.92 14.43 0.68
C LYS A 191 -9.69 12.93 0.84
N PHE A 192 -8.94 12.37 -0.09
CA PHE A 192 -8.49 10.99 -0.07
C PHE A 192 -6.97 10.98 0.09
N VAL A 193 -6.49 10.19 1.03
CA VAL A 193 -5.07 9.95 1.25
C VAL A 193 -4.84 8.46 1.12
N VAL A 194 -3.89 8.08 0.27
CA VAL A 194 -3.48 6.68 0.08
C VAL A 194 -1.97 6.59 0.28
N ASN A 195 -1.57 5.77 1.24
CA ASN A 195 -0.18 5.51 1.56
C ASN A 195 0.28 4.17 0.96
N LYS A 196 1.40 4.20 0.25
CA LYS A 196 2.17 3.02 -0.13
C LYS A 196 3.34 2.88 0.84
N TYR A 197 3.40 1.74 1.51
CA TYR A 197 4.51 1.36 2.36
C TYR A 197 5.43 0.43 1.58
N VAL A 198 6.70 0.79 1.47
CA VAL A 198 7.71 -0.02 0.79
C VAL A 198 8.68 -0.55 1.83
N VAL A 199 8.75 -1.87 1.95
CA VAL A 199 9.69 -2.55 2.84
C VAL A 199 10.82 -3.13 2.01
N LEU A 200 12.06 -2.73 2.30
CA LEU A 200 13.26 -3.30 1.70
C LEU A 200 13.91 -4.24 2.72
N GLU A 201 13.83 -5.55 2.45
CA GLU A 201 14.54 -6.56 3.22
C GLU A 201 15.97 -6.68 2.71
N ASN A 202 16.93 -6.73 3.67
CA ASN A 202 18.38 -6.78 3.47
C ASN A 202 19.04 -5.38 3.33
N THR A 203 19.32 -4.77 4.48
CA THR A 203 19.74 -3.36 4.57
C THR A 203 21.25 -3.15 4.56
N GLU A 204 22.06 -4.22 4.59
CA GLU A 204 23.51 -4.17 4.81
C GLU A 204 23.92 -3.36 6.07
N ILE A 205 22.97 -3.11 6.99
CA ILE A 205 23.22 -2.42 8.26
C ILE A 205 23.74 -3.46 9.24
N GLU A 206 25.02 -3.35 9.57
CA GLU A 206 25.72 -4.16 10.57
C GLU A 206 25.59 -3.59 12.00
N GLY A 207 24.79 -2.53 12.18
CA GLY A 207 24.65 -1.84 13.45
C GLY A 207 24.05 -2.73 14.55
N GLN A 208 24.73 -2.78 15.69
CA GLN A 208 24.18 -3.27 16.94
C GLN A 208 23.49 -2.11 17.65
N LEU A 209 22.21 -2.30 17.99
CA LEU A 209 21.51 -1.44 18.93
C LEU A 209 21.88 -1.88 20.36
N ASN A 210 22.01 -0.93 21.30
CA ASN A 210 22.33 -1.21 22.69
C ASN A 210 21.06 -1.31 23.55
N VAL A 211 20.00 -1.95 23.03
CA VAL A 211 18.73 -2.13 23.74
C VAL A 211 18.48 -3.62 23.96
N SER A 212 18.21 -4.06 25.19
CA SER A 212 17.83 -5.46 25.41
C SER A 212 16.40 -5.70 24.91
N SER A 213 16.15 -6.85 24.30
CA SER A 213 14.79 -7.27 23.92
C SER A 213 13.80 -7.27 25.09
N GLU A 214 14.29 -7.47 26.32
CA GLU A 214 13.50 -7.50 27.55
C GLU A 214 13.02 -6.11 27.97
N GLU A 215 13.66 -5.05 27.47
CA GLU A 215 13.30 -3.65 27.73
C GLU A 215 12.18 -3.16 26.80
N ILE A 216 11.83 -3.95 25.77
CA ILE A 216 10.81 -3.60 24.77
C ILE A 216 9.45 -4.10 25.22
N GLU A 217 8.79 -3.35 26.11
CA GLU A 217 7.43 -3.69 26.57
C GLU A 217 6.34 -3.34 25.54
N ASN A 218 6.56 -2.26 24.78
CA ASN A 218 5.62 -1.78 23.76
C ASN A 218 5.84 -2.48 22.41
N ASP A 219 4.81 -2.46 21.56
CA ASP A 219 4.88 -3.02 20.19
C ASP A 219 5.97 -2.34 19.35
N LEU A 220 6.17 -1.04 19.62
CA LEU A 220 7.12 -0.16 18.97
C LEU A 220 7.85 0.68 20.02
N TYR A 221 9.15 0.86 19.82
CA TYR A 221 10.03 1.65 20.67
C TYR A 221 10.92 2.55 19.82
N ARG A 222 11.08 3.82 20.18
CA ARG A 222 12.04 4.73 19.52
C ARG A 222 13.45 4.32 19.91
N ASN A 223 14.33 4.13 18.93
CA ASN A 223 15.73 3.99 19.27
C ASN A 223 16.25 5.34 19.79
N LYS A 224 16.63 5.38 21.08
CA LYS A 224 17.22 6.56 21.73
C LYS A 224 18.74 6.53 21.77
N ASP A 225 19.36 5.44 21.31
CA ASP A 225 20.80 5.32 21.29
C ASP A 225 21.41 6.12 20.12
N ASP A 226 22.59 6.67 20.37
CA ASP A 226 23.38 7.39 19.35
C ASP A 226 24.10 6.46 18.36
N GLY A 227 23.93 5.14 18.47
CA GLY A 227 24.69 4.15 17.70
C GLY A 227 24.38 4.11 16.20
N PHE A 228 23.11 4.34 15.81
CA PHE A 228 22.70 4.38 14.40
C PHE A 228 21.68 5.49 14.19
N LYS A 229 21.91 6.30 13.15
CA LYS A 229 20.99 7.31 12.64
C LYS A 229 20.81 7.17 11.13
N VAL A 230 19.58 7.22 10.65
CA VAL A 230 19.21 7.18 9.23
C VAL A 230 19.90 8.31 8.48
N LEU A 231 19.95 9.51 9.05
CA LEU A 231 20.62 10.65 8.41
C LEU A 231 22.11 10.40 8.18
N ASP A 232 22.81 9.75 9.10
CA ASP A 232 24.22 9.40 8.93
C ASP A 232 24.41 8.36 7.84
N TYR A 233 23.50 7.38 7.75
CA TYR A 233 23.50 6.41 6.64
C TYR A 233 23.25 7.10 5.29
N VAL A 234 22.26 7.98 5.22
CA VAL A 234 21.90 8.75 4.01
C VAL A 234 23.09 9.59 3.54
N ARG A 235 23.74 10.33 4.44
CA ARG A 235 24.94 11.13 4.16
C ARG A 235 26.11 10.27 3.71
N LYS A 236 26.42 9.19 4.43
CA LYS A 236 27.54 8.27 4.11
C LYS A 236 27.38 7.65 2.72
N ASN A 237 26.15 7.38 2.29
CA ASN A 237 25.85 6.75 0.99
C ASN A 237 25.50 7.76 -0.12
N ASN A 238 25.68 9.06 0.10
CA ASN A 238 25.35 10.12 -0.86
C ASN A 238 23.90 10.06 -1.38
N ILE A 239 22.95 9.70 -0.51
CA ILE A 239 21.52 9.70 -0.85
C ILE A 239 20.99 11.12 -0.63
N THR A 240 20.35 11.69 -1.64
CA THR A 240 19.68 13.00 -1.51
C THR A 240 18.22 12.79 -1.09
N LEU A 241 17.82 13.40 0.02
CA LEU A 241 16.43 13.46 0.47
C LEU A 241 15.97 14.91 0.54
N ASP A 242 14.72 15.17 0.16
CA ASP A 242 14.13 16.50 0.35
C ASP A 242 14.02 16.83 1.85
N SER A 243 14.11 18.11 2.20
CA SER A 243 14.15 18.53 3.61
C SER A 243 12.87 18.30 4.40
N ASN A 244 11.78 17.98 3.71
CA ASN A 244 10.51 17.62 4.32
C ASN A 244 10.33 16.11 4.52
N ILE A 245 11.30 15.28 4.14
CA ILE A 245 11.26 13.83 4.35
C ILE A 245 11.56 13.54 5.82
N ILE A 246 10.65 12.82 6.46
CA ILE A 246 10.80 12.35 7.82
C ILE A 246 11.81 11.21 7.83
N THR A 247 12.79 11.29 8.73
CA THR A 247 13.72 10.18 8.98
C THR A 247 13.61 9.70 10.42
N GLY A 248 13.95 8.44 10.66
CA GLY A 248 13.99 7.93 12.04
C GLY A 248 14.27 6.44 12.16
N GLU A 249 14.54 6.04 13.40
CA GLU A 249 14.90 4.67 13.77
C GLU A 249 13.93 4.16 14.83
N VAL A 250 13.32 3.01 14.54
CA VAL A 250 12.37 2.37 15.44
C VAL A 250 12.73 0.91 15.64
N ILE A 251 12.35 0.39 16.81
CA ILE A 251 12.56 -0.98 17.22
C ILE A 251 11.18 -1.62 17.43
N ILE A 252 10.92 -2.75 16.77
CA ILE A 252 9.69 -3.52 16.90
C ILE A 252 9.90 -4.69 17.84
N ASN A 253 8.90 -4.94 18.68
CA ASN A 253 8.88 -6.07 19.59
C ASN A 253 9.02 -7.42 18.86
N SER A 254 9.77 -8.34 19.46
CA SER A 254 10.08 -9.65 18.88
C SER A 254 8.89 -10.62 18.78
N LYS A 255 7.72 -10.26 19.34
CA LYS A 255 6.45 -10.99 19.15
C LYS A 255 5.91 -10.92 17.72
N TYR A 256 6.34 -9.92 16.95
CA TYR A 256 6.06 -9.81 15.52
C TYR A 256 7.16 -10.50 14.70
N ASP A 257 6.92 -10.79 13.41
CA ASP A 257 7.97 -11.27 12.51
C ASP A 257 8.11 -10.29 11.35
N LEU A 258 9.21 -9.52 11.37
CA LEU A 258 9.49 -8.52 10.35
C LEU A 258 10.04 -9.16 9.06
N LYS A 259 10.27 -10.48 9.06
CA LYS A 259 10.60 -11.22 7.85
C LYS A 259 9.34 -11.51 7.04
N LEU A 260 8.92 -10.53 6.27
CA LEU A 260 7.72 -10.56 5.43
C LEU A 260 7.86 -11.54 4.27
N SER A 261 9.08 -11.93 3.92
CA SER A 261 9.36 -13.04 3.01
C SER A 261 9.06 -14.45 3.54
N ALA A 262 8.83 -14.61 4.86
CA ALA A 262 8.62 -15.93 5.47
C ALA A 262 7.29 -16.59 5.06
N LYS A 263 7.28 -17.92 4.83
CA LYS A 263 6.11 -18.66 4.30
C LYS A 263 4.83 -18.61 5.16
N ASP A 264 4.91 -18.16 6.41
CA ASP A 264 3.79 -18.08 7.34
C ASP A 264 2.90 -16.85 7.05
N SER A 265 1.73 -17.08 6.46
CA SER A 265 0.80 -16.03 6.03
C SER A 265 0.21 -15.23 7.20
N ASP A 266 -0.01 -15.87 8.35
CA ASP A 266 -0.72 -15.25 9.48
C ASP A 266 0.21 -14.31 10.25
N LYS A 267 1.46 -14.71 10.45
CA LYS A 267 2.48 -13.82 11.05
C LYS A 267 2.75 -12.61 10.17
N ARG A 268 2.81 -12.83 8.85
CA ARG A 268 3.00 -11.76 7.86
C ARG A 268 1.83 -10.78 7.86
N ALA A 269 0.59 -11.27 7.92
CA ALA A 269 -0.60 -10.42 8.00
C ALA A 269 -0.58 -9.53 9.25
N ARG A 270 -0.21 -10.07 10.42
CA ARG A 270 -0.07 -9.29 11.66
C ARG A 270 1.03 -8.24 11.57
N ALA A 271 2.17 -8.58 10.96
CA ALA A 271 3.25 -7.61 10.73
C ALA A 271 2.78 -6.49 9.78
N TYR A 272 2.04 -6.82 8.72
CA TYR A 272 1.45 -5.82 7.83
C TYR A 272 0.44 -4.93 8.56
N GLU A 273 -0.47 -5.49 9.35
CA GLU A 273 -1.42 -4.72 10.15
C GLU A 273 -0.71 -3.79 11.13
N LEU A 274 0.35 -4.26 11.78
CA LEU A 274 1.17 -3.43 12.67
C LEU A 274 1.80 -2.27 11.89
N LEU A 275 2.48 -2.54 10.78
CA LEU A 275 3.11 -1.48 9.96
C LEU A 275 2.05 -0.49 9.46
N LEU A 276 0.93 -0.96 8.92
CA LEU A 276 -0.16 -0.08 8.51
C LEU A 276 -0.67 0.77 9.67
N THR A 277 -0.97 0.17 10.82
CA THR A 277 -1.51 0.89 11.99
C THR A 277 -0.51 1.91 12.57
N LEU A 278 0.76 1.53 12.67
CA LEU A 278 1.81 2.39 13.24
C LEU A 278 2.09 3.61 12.35
N PHE A 279 1.95 3.46 11.03
CA PHE A 279 2.36 4.48 10.08
C PHE A 279 1.19 5.15 9.34
N ASP A 280 -0.05 4.71 9.55
CA ASP A 280 -1.26 5.39 9.06
C ASP A 280 -1.46 6.73 9.77
N ASP A 281 -1.00 6.85 11.02
CA ASP A 281 -1.04 8.10 11.77
C ASP A 281 0.33 8.78 11.80
N LEU A 282 0.90 9.07 10.63
CA LEU A 282 2.19 9.78 10.49
C LEU A 282 2.26 11.09 11.32
N ASN A 283 1.12 11.71 11.61
CA ASN A 283 1.04 12.88 12.49
C ASN A 283 1.07 12.49 13.97
N GLU A 284 0.37 11.43 14.39
CA GLU A 284 0.49 10.90 15.75
C GLU A 284 1.87 10.27 15.99
N PHE A 285 2.47 9.61 15.00
CA PHE A 285 3.86 9.14 15.03
C PHE A 285 4.83 10.32 15.21
N ARG A 286 4.63 11.41 14.45
CA ARG A 286 5.37 12.68 14.65
C ARG A 286 5.24 13.20 16.07
N ASP A 287 4.02 13.24 16.61
CA ASP A 287 3.74 13.84 17.91
C ASP A 287 4.17 12.91 19.08
N ARG A 288 4.14 11.59 18.90
CA ARG A 288 4.59 10.57 19.87
C ARG A 288 6.10 10.39 19.90
N MET A 289 6.79 10.64 18.79
CA MET A 289 8.23 10.42 18.70
C MET A 289 9.05 11.60 19.24
N GLY A 290 8.55 12.84 19.20
CA GLY A 290 9.21 14.04 19.75
C GLY A 290 10.45 14.48 18.95
N GLU A 291 10.49 15.76 18.53
CA GLU A 291 11.49 16.41 17.64
C GLU A 291 12.09 15.51 16.53
N ILE A 292 11.59 15.75 15.31
CA ILE A 292 12.04 15.12 14.07
C ILE A 292 13.38 15.72 13.65
N ASP A 293 14.37 14.87 13.40
CA ASP A 293 15.55 15.27 12.64
C ASP A 293 15.15 15.35 11.14
N TYR A 294 15.12 16.57 10.60
CA TYR A 294 14.89 16.80 9.18
C TYR A 294 16.18 16.54 8.40
N ALA A 295 16.03 16.09 7.14
CA ALA A 295 17.16 16.09 6.21
C ALA A 295 17.52 17.56 5.90
N GLU A 296 18.56 18.11 6.51
CA GLU A 296 19.18 19.35 6.04
C GLU A 296 20.02 19.10 4.77
#